data_AF-A0AA38TEL7-F1
#
_entry.id   AF-A0AA38TEL7-F1
#
_cell.length_a   1.000
_cell.length_b   1.000
_cell.length_c   1.000
_cell.angle_alpha   90.00
_cell.angle_beta   90.00
_cell.angle_gamma   90.00
#
_symmetry.space_group_name_H-M   'P 1'
#
loop_
_entity.id
_entity.type
_entity.pdbx_description
1 polymer ?
#
loop_
_entity_poly.entity_id
_entity_poly.type
_entity_poly.pdbx_seq_one_letter_code
_entity_poly.pdbx_strand_id
1 'polypeptide(L)'
;MDAVTMDSIDWWSTYGFETPDLAEVAKKVVSQPISSSSAKRNWSTYSYIHNVKRNCLNCKRADKLVFIHSNIHLVSRFSEAYKSGPLKKWYIDPESSFLEGSSSRFEEM
;
A
#
# COMPACT_ATOMS: atom_id res chain seq x y z
N MET A 1 29.62 -3.92 -4.99
CA MET A 1 28.49 -3.68 -4.06
C MET A 1 28.43 -4.86 -3.15
N ASP A 2 28.42 -4.63 -1.84
CA ASP A 2 28.47 -5.72 -0.88
C ASP A 2 27.06 -6.23 -0.61
N ALA A 3 26.93 -7.52 -0.28
CA ALA A 3 25.64 -8.19 -0.04
C ALA A 3 24.78 -7.50 1.04
N VAL A 4 25.39 -6.68 1.91
CA VAL A 4 24.71 -5.92 2.97
C VAL A 4 24.04 -4.64 2.45
N THR A 5 24.54 -4.08 1.34
CA THR A 5 24.10 -2.78 0.80
C THR A 5 23.09 -2.89 -0.33
N MET A 6 22.93 -4.08 -0.90
CA MET A 6 22.07 -4.29 -2.07
C MET A 6 20.64 -4.64 -1.66
N ASP A 7 19.66 -4.23 -2.46
CA ASP A 7 18.29 -4.69 -2.26
C ASP A 7 18.22 -6.22 -2.38
N SER A 8 17.47 -6.86 -1.49
CA SER A 8 17.40 -8.32 -1.44
C SER A 8 16.87 -8.94 -2.73
N ILE A 9 15.96 -8.27 -3.45
CA ILE A 9 15.41 -8.74 -4.72
C ILE A 9 16.46 -8.61 -5.81
N ASP A 10 17.22 -7.52 -5.82
CA ASP A 10 18.32 -7.30 -6.77
C ASP A 10 19.43 -8.33 -6.57
N TRP A 11 19.65 -8.77 -5.32
CA TRP A 11 20.62 -9.82 -5.00
C TRP A 11 20.23 -11.17 -5.57
N TRP A 12 18.99 -11.60 -5.34
CA TRP A 12 18.47 -12.83 -5.93
C TRP A 12 18.37 -12.76 -7.45
N SER A 13 18.20 -11.56 -8.03
CA SER A 13 18.18 -11.37 -9.48
C SER A 13 19.57 -11.44 -10.10
N THR A 14 20.60 -10.99 -9.38
CA THR A 14 21.99 -10.96 -9.86
C THR A 14 22.71 -12.28 -9.65
N TYR A 15 22.51 -12.93 -8.50
CA TYR A 15 23.29 -14.10 -8.08
C TYR A 15 22.47 -15.40 -8.02
N GLY A 16 21.14 -15.32 -8.15
CA GLY A 16 20.26 -16.48 -8.06
C GLY A 16 20.23 -17.38 -9.30
N PHE A 17 21.03 -17.10 -10.33
CA PHE A 17 21.03 -17.86 -11.59
C PHE A 17 21.39 -19.34 -11.40
N GLU A 18 22.31 -19.64 -10.48
CA GLU A 18 22.75 -21.01 -10.21
C GLU A 18 21.67 -21.86 -9.51
N THR A 19 20.65 -21.22 -8.92
CA THR A 19 19.57 -21.87 -8.17
C THR A 19 18.21 -21.26 -8.53
N PRO A 20 17.71 -21.46 -9.76
CA PRO A 20 16.54 -20.74 -10.27
C PRO A 20 15.27 -20.97 -9.44
N ASP A 21 15.02 -22.20 -9.00
CA ASP A 21 13.85 -22.55 -8.20
C ASP A 21 13.90 -21.87 -6.82
N LEU A 22 15.08 -21.87 -6.18
CA LEU A 22 15.27 -21.21 -4.89
C LEU A 22 15.16 -19.68 -5.02
N ALA A 23 15.76 -19.11 -6.07
CA ALA A 23 15.70 -17.69 -6.34
C ALA A 23 14.26 -17.21 -6.58
N GLU A 24 13.42 -18.01 -7.23
CA GLU A 24 12.00 -17.69 -7.40
C GLU A 24 11.26 -17.63 -6.06
N VAL A 25 11.46 -18.65 -5.21
CA VAL A 25 10.84 -18.70 -3.88
C VAL A 25 11.35 -17.56 -3.01
N ALA A 26 12.66 -17.32 -3.00
CA ALA A 26 13.26 -16.28 -2.20
C ALA A 26 12.72 -14.89 -2.58
N LYS A 27 12.64 -14.57 -3.88
CA LYS A 27 12.02 -13.32 -4.37
C LYS A 27 10.57 -13.16 -3.91
N LYS A 28 9.77 -14.24 -3.90
CA LYS A 28 8.40 -14.21 -3.37
C LYS A 28 8.36 -13.94 -1.87
N VAL A 29 9.25 -14.54 -1.09
CA VAL A 29 9.31 -14.34 0.36
C VAL A 29 9.76 -12.92 0.71
N VAL A 30 10.83 -12.42 0.07
CA VAL A 30 11.37 -11.09 0.40
C VAL A 30 10.49 -9.94 -0.12
N SER A 31 9.66 -10.18 -1.14
CA SER A 31 8.69 -9.20 -1.63
C SER A 31 7.44 -9.10 -0.74
N GLN A 32 7.25 -10.00 0.23
CA GLN A 32 6.12 -9.94 1.15
C GLN A 32 6.35 -8.88 2.24
N PRO A 33 5.34 -8.07 2.57
CA PRO A 33 5.44 -7.14 3.67
C PRO A 33 5.52 -7.89 5.01
N ILE A 34 6.64 -7.72 5.73
CA ILE A 34 6.93 -8.43 6.99
C ILE A 34 6.19 -7.79 8.21
N SER A 35 5.60 -6.60 8.03
CA SER A 35 5.02 -5.84 9.14
C SER A 35 3.52 -6.07 9.32
N SER A 36 3.10 -6.30 10.57
CA SER A 36 1.68 -6.33 10.96
C SER A 36 0.95 -5.01 10.69
N SER A 37 1.68 -3.90 10.54
CA SER A 37 1.11 -2.60 10.16
C SER A 37 0.51 -2.61 8.75
N SER A 38 1.05 -3.42 7.83
CA SER A 38 0.47 -3.62 6.49
C SER A 38 -0.91 -4.29 6.56
N ALA A 39 -1.03 -5.34 7.38
CA ALA A 39 -2.31 -6.01 7.65
C ALA A 39 -3.29 -5.09 8.38
N LYS A 40 -2.83 -4.33 9.40
CA LYS A 40 -3.66 -3.34 10.11
C LYS A 40 -4.27 -2.30 9.16
N ARG A 41 -3.53 -1.85 8.15
CA ARG A 41 -4.06 -0.92 7.13
C ARG A 41 -5.17 -1.56 6.31
N ASN A 42 -4.97 -2.79 5.82
CA ASN A 42 -6.01 -3.53 5.09
C ASN A 42 -7.27 -3.73 5.95
N TRP A 43 -7.11 -4.04 7.25
CA TRP A 43 -8.24 -4.16 8.17
C TRP A 43 -8.96 -2.84 8.43
N SER A 44 -8.24 -1.72 8.49
CA SER A 44 -8.84 -0.39 8.57
C SER A 44 -9.67 -0.09 7.31
N THR A 45 -9.14 -0.38 6.13
CA THR A 45 -9.90 -0.24 4.86
C THR A 45 -11.12 -1.15 4.84
N TYR A 46 -10.99 -2.41 5.30
CA TYR A 46 -12.13 -3.33 5.40
C TYR A 46 -13.21 -2.78 6.33
N SER A 47 -12.81 -2.27 7.51
CA SER A 47 -13.71 -1.61 8.46
C SER A 47 -14.41 -0.41 7.81
N TYR A 48 -13.67 0.45 7.11
CA TYR A 48 -14.23 1.60 6.37
C TYR A 48 -15.25 1.16 5.32
N ILE A 49 -14.92 0.18 4.46
CA ILE A 49 -15.83 -0.31 3.41
C ILE A 49 -17.16 -0.84 3.99
N HIS A 50 -17.11 -1.46 5.16
CA HIS A 50 -18.31 -1.90 5.88
C HIS A 50 -19.03 -0.76 6.61
N ASN A 51 -18.28 0.20 7.17
CA ASN A 51 -18.79 1.22 8.07
C ASN A 51 -19.38 2.46 7.38
N VAL A 52 -18.98 2.82 6.15
CA VAL A 52 -19.29 4.13 5.50
C VAL A 52 -20.76 4.59 5.57
N LYS A 53 -21.75 3.68 5.73
CA LYS A 53 -23.07 3.97 6.33
C LYS A 53 -23.92 2.69 6.50
N ARG A 54 -23.35 1.62 7.10
CA ARG A 54 -23.93 0.25 7.16
C ARG A 54 -24.30 -0.34 5.80
N ASN A 55 -23.28 -0.55 4.97
CA ASN A 55 -23.47 -1.28 3.72
C ASN A 55 -23.57 -2.79 4.01
N CYS A 56 -24.71 -3.42 3.69
CA CYS A 56 -24.88 -4.89 3.77
C CYS A 56 -24.15 -5.62 2.62
N LEU A 57 -22.85 -5.36 2.48
CA LEU A 57 -22.00 -6.03 1.51
C LEU A 57 -21.70 -7.44 2.00
N ASN A 58 -21.86 -8.43 1.12
CA ASN A 58 -21.36 -9.77 1.37
C ASN A 58 -19.84 -9.71 1.61
N CYS A 59 -19.33 -10.49 2.58
CA CYS A 59 -17.90 -10.57 2.89
C CYS A 59 -17.05 -10.80 1.64
N LYS A 60 -17.47 -11.69 0.73
CA LYS A 60 -16.74 -11.95 -0.54
C LYS A 60 -16.58 -10.71 -1.41
N ARG A 61 -17.55 -9.79 -1.37
CA ARG A 61 -17.51 -8.53 -2.12
C ARG A 61 -16.62 -7.52 -1.42
N ALA A 62 -16.69 -7.43 -0.09
CA ALA A 62 -15.80 -6.57 0.69
C ALA A 62 -14.32 -6.98 0.53
N ASP A 63 -14.01 -8.28 0.54
CA ASP A 63 -12.66 -8.80 0.31
C ASP A 63 -12.11 -8.37 -1.04
N LYS A 64 -12.92 -8.49 -2.10
CA LYS A 64 -12.54 -8.03 -3.45
C LYS A 64 -12.29 -6.52 -3.50
N LEU A 65 -13.11 -5.73 -2.81
CA LEU A 65 -12.92 -4.28 -2.76
C LEU A 65 -11.65 -3.89 -2.02
N VAL A 66 -11.35 -4.54 -0.89
CA VAL A 66 -10.06 -4.35 -0.19
C VAL A 66 -8.89 -4.75 -1.08
N PHE A 67 -8.98 -5.90 -1.76
CA PHE A 67 -7.94 -6.34 -2.69
C PHE A 67 -7.71 -5.32 -3.81
N ILE A 68 -8.76 -4.84 -4.46
CA ILE A 68 -8.66 -3.82 -5.51
C ILE A 68 -8.05 -2.54 -4.96
N HIS A 69 -8.54 -2.04 -3.81
CA HIS A 69 -8.02 -0.83 -3.18
C HIS A 69 -6.52 -0.96 -2.86
N SER A 70 -6.11 -2.05 -2.22
CA SER A 70 -4.71 -2.26 -1.82
C SER A 70 -3.79 -2.42 -3.02
N ASN A 71 -4.24 -3.05 -4.11
CA ASN A 71 -3.44 -3.17 -5.33
C ASN A 71 -3.32 -1.85 -6.10
N ILE A 72 -4.42 -1.09 -6.25
CA ILE A 72 -4.38 0.24 -6.87
C ILE A 72 -3.39 1.12 -6.10
N HIS A 73 -3.44 1.06 -4.77
CA HIS A 73 -2.53 1.81 -3.91
C HIS A 73 -1.07 1.35 -4.03
N LEU A 74 -0.82 0.03 -4.16
CA LEU A 74 0.52 -0.49 -4.38
C LEU A 74 1.11 0.00 -5.71
N VAL A 75 0.31 -0.03 -6.79
CA VAL A 75 0.73 0.43 -8.12
C VAL A 75 0.95 1.94 -8.14
N SER A 76 0.09 2.72 -7.48
CA SER A 76 0.20 4.17 -7.47
C SER A 76 1.49 4.67 -6.81
N ARG A 77 2.06 3.94 -5.84
CA ARG A 77 3.35 4.27 -5.20
C ARG A 77 4.53 4.39 -6.15
N PHE A 78 4.47 3.70 -7.28
CA PHE A 78 5.51 3.77 -8.31
C PHE A 78 5.31 4.92 -9.28
N SER A 79 4.18 5.65 -9.19
CA SER A 79 3.89 6.82 -10.00
C SER A 79 4.34 8.11 -9.32
N GLU A 80 4.86 9.05 -10.10
CA GLU A 80 5.23 10.39 -9.62
C GLU A 80 4.02 11.16 -9.06
N ALA A 81 2.81 10.88 -9.54
CA ALA A 81 1.56 11.46 -9.03
C ALA A 81 1.28 11.10 -7.56
N TYR A 82 1.84 10.01 -7.05
CA TYR A 82 1.73 9.64 -5.63
C TYR A 82 2.78 10.34 -4.76
N LYS A 83 3.96 10.63 -5.30
CA LYS A 83 5.05 11.29 -4.57
C LYS A 83 4.80 12.79 -4.38
N SER A 84 4.27 13.46 -5.39
CA SER A 84 4.08 14.92 -5.41
C SER A 84 2.63 15.38 -5.62
N GLY A 85 1.73 14.48 -6.03
CA GLY A 85 0.35 14.81 -6.38
C GLY A 85 -0.68 14.59 -5.28
N PRO A 86 -1.98 14.75 -5.60
CA PRO A 86 -3.10 14.66 -4.65
C PRO A 86 -3.19 13.31 -3.93
N LEU A 87 -2.64 12.25 -4.53
CA LEU A 87 -2.66 10.87 -4.04
C LEU A 87 -1.72 10.63 -2.84
N LYS A 88 -0.85 11.58 -2.51
CA LYS A 88 -0.04 11.54 -1.28
C LYS A 88 -0.92 11.41 -0.02
N LYS A 89 -2.16 11.88 -0.10
CA LYS A 89 -3.15 11.91 0.97
C LYS A 89 -3.97 10.61 1.10
N TRP A 90 -3.62 9.52 0.41
CA TRP A 90 -4.41 8.27 0.40
C TRP A 90 -4.67 7.67 1.80
N TYR A 91 -3.82 8.00 2.79
CA TYR A 91 -3.99 7.56 4.19
C TYR A 91 -4.72 8.57 5.09
N ILE A 92 -5.12 9.73 4.55
CA ILE A 92 -5.81 10.73 5.34
C ILE A 92 -7.25 10.29 5.50
N ASP A 93 -7.62 10.01 6.74
CA ASP A 93 -8.99 9.76 7.13
C ASP A 93 -9.81 11.04 6.88
N PRO A 94 -10.84 10.99 6.01
CA PRO A 94 -11.71 12.14 5.76
C PRO A 94 -12.49 12.59 7.02
N GLU A 95 -12.59 11.76 8.07
CA GLU A 95 -13.21 12.13 9.36
C GLU A 95 -12.19 12.60 10.42
N SER A 96 -10.90 12.66 10.10
CA SER A 96 -9.89 13.17 11.02
C SER A 96 -10.07 14.68 11.26
N SER A 97 -10.53 15.03 12.47
CA SER A 97 -10.72 16.42 12.94
C SER A 97 -9.42 17.23 13.07
N PHE A 98 -8.25 16.67 12.73
CA PHE A 98 -6.95 17.35 12.83
C PHE A 98 -6.66 18.35 11.69
N LEU A 99 -7.54 18.50 10.70
CA LEU A 99 -7.31 19.35 9.53
C LEU A 99 -8.14 20.64 9.49
N GLU A 100 -8.84 21.00 10.56
CA GLU A 100 -9.61 22.26 10.63
C GLU A 100 -8.71 23.52 10.72
N GLY A 101 -7.38 23.35 10.74
CA GLY A 101 -6.42 24.46 10.87
C GLY A 101 -5.66 24.88 9.60
N SER A 102 -5.84 24.20 8.46
CA SER A 102 -5.04 24.50 7.24
C SER A 102 -5.86 24.83 5.99
N SER A 103 -7.19 24.92 6.10
CA SER A 103 -8.08 25.24 4.98
C SER A 103 -8.31 26.74 4.76
N SER A 104 -7.62 27.62 5.49
CA SER A 104 -7.71 29.07 5.31
C SER A 104 -6.53 29.60 4.47
N ARG A 105 -6.37 29.13 3.23
CA ARG A 105 -5.53 29.82 2.22
C ARG A 105 -5.73 29.39 0.76
N PHE A 106 -6.92 28.90 0.40
CA PHE A 106 -7.29 28.63 -1.00
C PHE A 106 -8.55 29.39 -1.46
N GLU A 107 -8.84 30.53 -0.83
CA GLU A 107 -9.68 31.57 -1.43
C GLU A 107 -8.83 32.83 -1.55
N GLU A 108 -8.12 32.95 -2.68
CA GLU A 108 -7.67 34.19 -3.34
C GLU A 108 -6.61 33.80 -4.39
N MET A 109 -7.06 33.37 -5.58
CA MET A 109 -6.45 33.72 -6.86
C MET A 109 -7.42 33.49 -8.02
#